data_AF-A0A831QGR7-F1
#
_entry.id   AF-A0A831QGR7-F1
#
_cell.length_a   1.000
_cell.length_b   1.000
_cell.length_c   1.000
_cell.angle_alpha   90.00
_cell.angle_beta   90.00
_cell.angle_gamma   90.00
#
_symmetry.space_group_name_H-M   'P 1'
#
loop_
_entity.id
_entity.type
_entity.pdbx_description
1 polymer ?
#
loop_
_entity_poly.entity_id
_entity_poly.type
_entity_poly.pdbx_seq_one_letter_code
_entity_poly.pdbx_strand_id
1 'polypeptide(L)'
;MQIKTVLNNVEKPADAYMVLRLAEMSDRPTSYVVKQYRAHRGKGWGVLARTLGIKPGSREFHALKRRQDLYEDRHRGKGKGKGKSKGKGRK
;
A
#
# COMPACT_ATOMS: atom_id res chain seq x y z
N MET A 1 -23.37 -9.26 -0.71
CA MET A 1 -23.03 -8.23 0.30
C MET A 1 -21.55 -8.26 0.66
N GLN A 2 -20.67 -7.75 -0.20
CA GLN A 2 -19.21 -7.80 0.02
C GLN A 2 -18.68 -6.65 0.91
N ILE A 3 -19.43 -5.55 1.03
CA ILE A 3 -19.02 -4.33 1.77
C ILE A 3 -18.93 -4.59 3.29
N LYS A 4 -19.85 -5.37 3.87
CA LYS A 4 -19.87 -5.67 5.32
C LYS A 4 -18.68 -6.55 5.76
N THR A 5 -18.21 -7.45 4.90
CA THR A 5 -17.07 -8.33 5.22
C THR A 5 -15.75 -7.56 5.29
N VAL A 6 -15.60 -6.54 4.44
CA VAL A 6 -14.42 -5.66 4.45
C VAL A 6 -14.46 -4.79 5.70
N LEU A 7 -15.56 -4.10 5.99
CA LEU A 7 -15.67 -3.22 7.17
C LEU A 7 -15.42 -3.93 8.51
N ASN A 8 -15.78 -5.21 8.66
CA ASN A 8 -15.55 -5.98 9.88
C ASN A 8 -14.14 -6.61 10.01
N ASN A 9 -13.31 -6.60 8.95
CA ASN A 9 -11.97 -7.24 8.96
C ASN A 9 -10.80 -6.25 8.95
N VAL A 10 -11.08 -4.95 8.91
CA VAL A 10 -10.04 -3.90 8.89
C VAL A 10 -10.40 -2.86 9.93
N GLU A 11 -9.51 -2.70 10.93
CA GLU A 11 -9.70 -1.81 12.09
C GLU A 11 -9.82 -0.34 11.70
N LYS A 12 -9.41 0.04 10.49
CA LYS A 12 -9.44 1.41 9.98
C LYS A 12 -9.97 1.45 8.55
N PRO A 13 -10.84 2.41 8.20
CA PRO A 13 -11.29 2.63 6.81
C PRO A 13 -10.13 2.80 5.82
N ALA A 14 -9.05 3.39 6.32
CA ALA A 14 -7.81 3.63 5.59
C ALA A 14 -7.11 2.30 5.19
N ASP A 15 -7.09 1.31 6.08
CA ASP A 15 -6.54 -0.02 5.80
C ASP A 15 -7.39 -0.77 4.77
N ALA A 16 -8.72 -0.63 4.85
CA ALA A 16 -9.65 -1.24 3.91
C ALA A 16 -9.42 -0.76 2.47
N TYR A 17 -9.24 0.55 2.31
CA TYR A 17 -8.92 1.17 1.03
C TYR A 17 -7.59 0.67 0.47
N MET A 18 -6.55 0.57 1.31
CA MET A 18 -5.24 0.06 0.90
C MET A 18 -5.31 -1.41 0.45
N VAL A 19 -6.03 -2.26 1.18
CA VAL A 19 -6.23 -3.67 0.81
C VAL A 19 -6.96 -3.80 -0.52
N LEU A 20 -8.03 -3.03 -0.74
CA LEU A 20 -8.77 -3.04 -1.99
C LEU A 20 -7.88 -2.61 -3.16
N ARG A 21 -7.12 -1.51 -3.00
CA ARG A 21 -6.26 -1.02 -4.06
C ARG A 21 -5.10 -1.96 -4.38
N LEU A 22 -4.55 -2.64 -3.38
CA LEU A 22 -3.53 -3.66 -3.59
C LEU A 22 -4.10 -4.89 -4.32
N ALA A 23 -5.35 -5.27 -4.06
CA ALA A 23 -6.03 -6.32 -4.80
C ALA A 23 -6.15 -5.96 -6.29
N GLU A 24 -6.61 -4.75 -6.60
CA GLU A 24 -6.70 -4.25 -7.98
C GLU A 24 -5.33 -4.19 -8.66
N MET A 25 -4.30 -3.69 -7.97
CA MET A 25 -2.94 -3.55 -8.53
C MET A 25 -2.22 -4.89 -8.72
N SER A 26 -2.60 -5.93 -7.98
CA SER A 26 -2.00 -7.27 -8.08
C SER A 26 -2.83 -8.23 -8.91
N ASP A 27 -3.99 -7.80 -9.40
CA ASP A 27 -4.97 -8.66 -10.07
C ASP A 27 -5.32 -9.92 -9.25
N ARG A 28 -5.41 -9.74 -7.92
CA ARG A 28 -5.71 -10.82 -6.97
C ARG A 28 -7.07 -10.59 -6.31
N PRO A 29 -7.77 -11.67 -5.92
CA PRO A 29 -8.99 -11.55 -5.14
C PRO A 29 -8.75 -10.79 -3.83
N THR A 30 -9.66 -9.87 -3.47
CA THR A 30 -9.55 -9.09 -2.23
C THR A 30 -9.47 -10.00 -0.99
N SER A 31 -10.17 -11.14 -0.99
CA SER A 31 -10.10 -12.14 0.09
C SER A 31 -8.69 -12.70 0.31
N TYR A 32 -7.94 -12.94 -0.78
CA TYR A 32 -6.55 -13.36 -0.72
C TYR A 32 -5.67 -12.26 -0.12
N VAL A 33 -5.86 -11.00 -0.55
CA VAL A 33 -5.12 -9.86 -0.03
C VAL A 33 -5.41 -9.61 1.45
N VAL A 34 -6.67 -9.74 1.89
CA VAL A 34 -7.05 -9.66 3.31
C VAL A 34 -6.34 -10.76 4.12
N LYS A 35 -6.27 -11.99 3.59
CA LYS A 35 -5.55 -13.09 4.26
C LYS A 35 -4.07 -12.76 4.41
N GLN A 36 -3.42 -12.27 3.36
CA GLN A 36 -2.02 -11.85 3.40
C GLN A 36 -1.81 -10.65 4.32
N TYR A 37 -2.71 -9.67 4.28
CA TYR A 37 -2.69 -8.53 5.19
C TYR A 37 -2.71 -9.01 6.64
N ARG A 38 -3.64 -9.89 7.02
CA ARG A 38 -3.73 -10.48 8.36
C ARG A 38 -2.47 -11.24 8.76
N ALA A 39 -1.91 -12.05 7.86
CA ALA A 39 -0.67 -12.81 8.10
C ALA A 39 0.58 -11.93 8.24
N HIS A 40 0.56 -10.72 7.66
CA HIS A 40 1.68 -9.77 7.66
C HIS A 40 1.34 -8.46 8.39
N ARG A 41 0.34 -8.45 9.28
CA ARG A 41 0.00 -7.30 10.13
C ARG A 41 1.24 -6.81 10.88
N GLY A 42 1.41 -5.49 10.96
CA GLY A 42 2.55 -4.86 11.63
C GLY A 42 3.87 -4.87 10.84
N LYS A 43 3.99 -5.60 9.72
CA LYS A 43 5.20 -5.62 8.87
C LYS A 43 5.26 -4.46 7.86
N GLY A 44 4.17 -3.69 7.74
CA GLY A 44 4.05 -2.53 6.86
C GLY A 44 3.64 -2.86 5.42
N TRP A 45 3.09 -1.86 4.73
CA TRP A 45 2.50 -2.00 3.40
C TRP A 45 3.45 -2.48 2.30
N GLY A 46 4.73 -2.11 2.38
CA GLY A 46 5.72 -2.52 1.39
C GLY A 46 5.98 -4.04 1.39
N VAL A 47 5.91 -4.67 2.55
CA VAL A 47 6.06 -6.14 2.67
C VAL A 47 4.86 -6.84 2.05
N LEU A 48 3.64 -6.37 2.34
CA LEU A 48 2.43 -6.90 1.72
C LEU A 48 2.45 -6.75 0.20
N ALA A 49 2.80 -5.56 -0.30
CA ALA A 49 2.90 -5.30 -1.73
C ALA A 49 3.87 -6.28 -2.41
N ARG A 50 5.05 -6.51 -1.81
CA ARG A 50 6.04 -7.48 -2.32
C ARG A 50 5.48 -8.89 -2.37
N THR A 51 4.74 -9.35 -1.36
CA THR A 51 4.09 -10.67 -1.33
C THR A 51 3.07 -10.83 -2.46
N LEU A 52 2.43 -9.74 -2.87
CA LEU A 52 1.46 -9.72 -3.97
C LEU A 52 2.11 -9.55 -5.35
N GLY A 53 3.43 -9.49 -5.45
CA GLY A 53 4.16 -9.24 -6.70
C GLY A 53 4.21 -7.76 -7.12
N ILE A 54 3.70 -6.85 -6.29
CA ILE A 54 3.78 -5.41 -6.53
C ILE A 54 5.15 -4.92 -6.05
N LYS A 55 5.89 -4.21 -6.90
CA LYS A 55 7.20 -3.65 -6.53
C LYS A 55 7.00 -2.51 -5.50
N PRO A 56 7.48 -2.62 -4.25
CA PRO A 56 7.24 -1.64 -3.18
C PRO A 56 7.95 -0.28 -3.34
N GLY A 57 8.35 0.06 -4.57
CA GLY A 57 8.88 1.37 -4.97
C GLY A 57 8.44 1.78 -6.38
N SER A 58 7.40 1.14 -6.94
CA SER A 58 6.81 1.57 -8.20
C SER A 58 6.17 2.97 -8.04
N ARG A 59 6.06 3.70 -9.15
CA ARG A 59 5.46 5.03 -9.14
C ARG A 59 4.01 4.97 -8.66
N GLU A 60 3.32 3.89 -9.04
CA GLU A 60 1.94 3.56 -8.70
C GLU A 60 1.79 3.27 -7.20
N PHE A 61 2.69 2.46 -6.63
CA PHE A 61 2.67 2.15 -5.19
C PHE A 61 3.02 3.37 -4.34
N HIS A 62 3.99 4.17 -4.77
CA HIS A 62 4.30 5.44 -4.10
C HIS A 62 3.15 6.46 -4.21
N ALA A 63 2.45 6.52 -5.36
CA ALA A 63 1.28 7.39 -5.52
C ALA A 63 0.12 6.94 -4.62
N LEU A 64 -0.12 5.63 -4.53
CA LEU A 64 -1.10 5.05 -3.60
C LEU A 64 -0.74 5.42 -2.16
N LYS A 65 0.50 5.18 -1.75
CA LYS A 65 0.94 5.45 -0.38
C LYS A 65 0.85 6.94 -0.04
N ARG A 66 1.24 7.85 -0.94
CA ARG A 66 1.10 9.29 -0.70
C ARG A 66 -0.36 9.71 -0.51
N ARG A 67 -1.29 9.14 -1.28
CA ARG A 67 -2.72 9.41 -1.11
C ARG A 67 -3.23 8.91 0.25
N GLN A 68 -2.76 7.75 0.68
CA GLN A 68 -3.08 7.18 2.00
C GLN A 68 -2.45 7.96 3.15
N ASP A 69 -1.18 8.36 3.03
CA ASP A 69 -0.46 9.12 4.05
C ASP A 69 -1.20 10.44 4.33
N LEU A 70 -1.82 11.09 3.32
CA LEU A 70 -2.69 12.26 3.52
C LEU A 70 -3.92 11.98 4.41
N TYR A 71 -4.41 10.73 4.45
CA TYR A 71 -5.47 10.30 5.37
C TYR A 71 -4.94 9.83 6.74
N GLU A 72 -3.65 9.46 6.84
CA GLU A 72 -2.99 9.02 8.08
C GLU A 72 -2.15 10.11 8.77
N ASP A 73 -2.08 11.33 8.20
CA ASP A 73 -1.22 12.47 8.59
C ASP A 73 -1.56 13.11 9.96
N ARG A 74 -2.08 12.35 10.91
CA ARG A 74 -2.02 12.72 12.33
C ARG A 74 -0.93 11.97 13.10
N HIS A 75 -0.36 10.87 12.59
CA HIS A 75 0.75 10.21 13.29
C HIS A 75 1.78 9.55 12.36
N ARG A 76 3.03 10.05 12.47
CA ARG A 76 4.31 9.32 12.33
C ARG A 76 5.11 9.50 11.03
N GLY A 77 5.85 10.60 10.98
CA GLY A 77 7.32 10.57 10.95
C GLY A 77 8.04 10.01 9.70
N LYS A 78 8.51 10.93 8.85
CA LYS A 78 9.86 10.95 8.24
C LYS A 78 10.26 9.71 7.40
N GLY A 79 9.61 9.50 6.26
CA GLY A 79 10.11 8.61 5.20
C GLY A 79 11.13 9.31 4.30
N LYS A 80 12.41 8.95 4.42
CA LYS A 80 13.53 9.41 3.56
C LYS A 80 13.15 9.40 2.07
N GLY A 81 12.95 10.57 1.49
CA GLY A 81 12.87 10.77 0.04
C GLY A 81 14.25 10.54 -0.57
N LYS A 82 14.45 9.38 -1.21
CA LYS A 82 15.64 9.14 -2.04
C LYS A 82 15.39 9.82 -3.39
N GLY A 83 15.68 11.12 -3.47
CA GLY A 83 15.70 11.88 -4.72
C GLY A 83 16.74 11.28 -5.67
N LYS A 84 16.29 10.61 -6.73
CA LYS A 84 17.16 10.28 -7.87
C LYS A 84 17.27 11.52 -8.75
N SER A 85 18.27 12.34 -8.50
CA SER A 85 18.77 13.33 -9.46
C SER A 85 19.38 12.57 -10.65
N LYS A 86 18.61 12.50 -11.75
CA LYS A 86 19.08 11.97 -13.03
C LYS A 86 19.66 13.15 -13.83
N GLY A 87 20.92 13.49 -13.59
CA GLY A 87 21.68 14.45 -14.40
C GLY A 87 22.22 13.79 -15.66
N LYS A 88 21.51 13.96 -16.78
CA LYS A 88 22.07 13.78 -18.14
C LYS A 88 23.04 14.92 -18.39
N GLY A 89 24.25 14.62 -18.88
CA GLY A 89 25.20 15.60 -19.37
C GLY A 89 26.27 14.94 -20.22
N ARG A 90 25.98 14.72 -21.50
CA ARG A 90 26.97 14.53 -22.56
C ARG A 90 27.65 15.89 -22.77
N LYS A 91 28.99 15.95 -22.72
CA LYS A 91 29.90 16.37 -23.80
C LYS A 91 31.31 16.46 -23.25
#